data_AF-A0A7W3IPG0-F1
#
_entry.id   AF-A0A7W3IPG0-F1
#
_cell.length_a   1.000
_cell.length_b   1.000
_cell.length_c   1.000
_cell.angle_alpha   90.00
_cell.angle_beta   90.00
_cell.angle_gamma   90.00
#
_symmetry.space_group_name_H-M   'P 1'
#
loop_
_entity.id
_entity.type
_entity.pdbx_description
1 polymer ?
#
loop_
_entity_poly.entity_id
_entity_poly.type
_entity_poly.pdbx_seq_one_letter_code
_entity_poly.pdbx_strand_id
1 'polypeptide(L)'
;MNAGLIVVDLLAPRGDDVVNLREDVLSLALDQRAFGPRRLLVAFGTEDGELTALAHARRTDPPDLGLEACLFEWATVDLRSRTAIALSDEPVVSDQPLRPIAERLALARGLAAGFGVHLVDWIACDDQSYRSFALSVGQPEEWWSRPEPWPERVAVPGTGRLSAMPGYADGPAHRHRAKRRPGGRAGRVGSAAGPRATRGQR
;
A
#
# COMPACT_ATOMS: atom_id res chain seq x y z
N MET A 1 -25.00 17.81 0.93
CA MET A 1 -23.88 17.25 1.71
C MET A 1 -22.85 18.35 1.83
N ASN A 2 -22.45 18.74 3.03
CA ASN A 2 -21.35 19.69 3.18
C ASN A 2 -20.08 18.93 2.81
N ALA A 3 -19.47 19.31 1.68
CA ALA A 3 -18.11 18.89 1.35
C ALA A 3 -17.19 19.50 2.41
N GLY A 4 -17.02 18.79 3.52
CA GLY A 4 -16.05 19.17 4.54
C GLY A 4 -14.65 19.15 3.94
N LEU A 5 -13.76 19.97 4.49
CA LEU A 5 -12.35 19.96 4.13
C LEU A 5 -11.77 18.54 4.29
N ILE A 6 -11.27 17.95 3.21
CA ILE A 6 -10.50 16.70 3.25
C ILE A 6 -9.03 17.08 3.40
N VAL A 7 -8.44 16.70 4.52
CA VAL A 7 -7.01 16.87 4.76
C VAL A 7 -6.29 15.60 4.33
N VAL A 8 -5.31 15.77 3.45
CA VAL A 8 -4.43 14.72 2.97
C VAL A 8 -3.01 15.05 3.44
N ASP A 9 -2.36 14.08 4.07
CA ASP A 9 -0.94 14.16 4.38
C ASP A 9 -0.18 13.29 3.38
N LEU A 10 0.86 13.86 2.76
CA LEU A 10 1.72 13.17 1.80
C LEU A 10 3.11 12.93 2.40
N LEU A 11 3.55 11.68 2.35
CA LEU A 11 4.80 11.21 2.91
C LEU A 11 5.66 10.59 1.82
N ALA A 12 6.89 11.04 1.69
CA ALA A 12 7.90 10.40 0.84
C ALA A 12 8.79 9.48 1.69
N PRO A 13 9.20 8.30 1.17
CA PRO A 13 10.22 7.47 1.81
C PRO A 13 11.51 8.27 2.07
N ARG A 14 12.22 7.95 3.16
CA ARG A 14 13.52 8.57 3.49
C ARG A 14 14.64 7.56 3.31
N GLY A 15 15.75 7.99 2.70
CA GLY A 15 17.02 7.24 2.70
C GLY A 15 16.96 5.92 1.90
N ASP A 16 17.47 4.84 2.51
CA ASP A 16 17.65 3.51 1.91
C ASP A 16 16.46 2.56 2.15
N ASP A 17 15.30 3.08 2.58
CA ASP A 17 14.10 2.27 2.81
C ASP A 17 13.50 1.82 1.46
N VAL A 18 13.89 0.62 1.03
CA VAL A 18 13.35 -0.02 -0.18
C VAL A 18 12.08 -0.79 0.19
N VAL A 19 10.93 -0.24 -0.20
CA VAL A 19 9.62 -0.91 -0.10
C VAL A 19 9.15 -1.24 -1.51
N ASN A 20 8.85 -2.51 -1.77
CA ASN A 20 8.28 -2.93 -3.05
C ASN A 20 6.81 -3.29 -2.88
N LEU A 21 5.92 -2.53 -3.48
CA LEU A 21 4.47 -2.72 -3.44
C LEU A 21 4.00 -4.07 -4.00
N ARG A 22 4.80 -4.77 -4.82
CA ARG A 22 4.47 -6.13 -5.28
C ARG A 22 4.64 -7.17 -4.18
N GLU A 23 5.52 -6.90 -3.22
CA GLU A 23 5.93 -7.86 -2.18
C GLU A 23 5.40 -7.45 -0.80
N ASP A 24 5.39 -6.15 -0.51
CA ASP A 24 5.16 -5.57 0.81
C ASP A 24 3.73 -5.02 1.01
N VAL A 25 2.85 -5.11 0.00
CA VAL A 25 1.50 -4.51 0.09
C VAL A 25 0.71 -4.99 1.31
N LEU A 26 0.82 -6.26 1.67
CA LEU A 26 0.10 -6.80 2.82
C LEU A 26 0.66 -6.26 4.14
N SER A 27 1.97 -6.08 4.22
CA SER A 27 2.60 -5.42 5.37
C SER A 27 2.09 -3.98 5.51
N LEU A 28 2.01 -3.24 4.40
CA LEU A 28 1.45 -1.88 4.38
C LEU A 28 -0.04 -1.85 4.77
N ALA A 29 -0.83 -2.81 4.28
CA ALA A 29 -2.25 -2.92 4.61
C ALA A 29 -2.46 -3.13 6.13
N LEU A 30 -1.64 -3.96 6.77
CA LEU A 30 -1.69 -4.19 8.21
C LEU A 30 -1.18 -2.98 9.01
N ASP A 31 -0.14 -2.31 8.51
CA ASP A 31 0.47 -1.14 9.16
C ASP A 31 -0.36 0.15 8.97
N GLN A 32 -1.42 0.15 8.15
CA GLN A 32 -2.24 1.33 7.88
C GLN A 32 -2.80 1.97 9.17
N ARG A 33 -2.96 1.20 10.25
CA ARG A 33 -3.44 1.70 11.55
C ARG A 33 -2.46 2.63 12.26
N ALA A 34 -1.19 2.63 11.88
CA ALA A 34 -0.24 3.64 12.33
C ALA A 34 -0.71 5.06 11.98
N PHE A 35 -1.55 5.23 10.96
CA PHE A 35 -2.16 6.51 10.54
C PHE A 35 -3.47 6.84 11.28
N GLY A 36 -3.94 5.95 12.15
CA GLY A 36 -5.17 6.05 12.93
C GLY A 36 -6.33 5.25 12.36
N PRO A 37 -7.47 5.19 13.08
CA PRO A 37 -8.64 4.44 12.65
C PRO A 37 -9.36 5.13 11.48
N ARG A 38 -10.01 4.33 10.64
CA ARG A 38 -10.84 4.76 9.50
C ARG A 38 -10.06 5.72 8.60
N ARG A 39 -8.89 5.28 8.17
CA ARG A 39 -8.08 6.00 7.19
C ARG A 39 -8.20 5.36 5.81
N LEU A 40 -8.04 6.19 4.80
CA LEU A 40 -7.67 5.75 3.47
C LEU A 40 -6.20 6.10 3.29
N LEU A 41 -5.39 5.11 2.96
CA LEU A 41 -3.99 5.24 2.62
C LEU A 41 -3.83 4.86 1.14
N VAL A 42 -3.11 5.66 0.37
CA VAL A 42 -2.82 5.41 -1.03
C VAL A 42 -1.31 5.32 -1.18
N ALA A 43 -0.84 4.15 -1.58
CA ALA A 43 0.57 3.89 -1.80
C ALA A 43 0.90 4.04 -3.27
N PHE A 44 1.77 4.99 -3.60
CA PHE A 44 2.18 5.31 -4.95
C PHE A 44 3.54 4.68 -5.26
N GLY A 45 3.64 4.00 -6.40
CA GLY A 45 4.86 3.33 -6.81
C GLY A 45 5.26 3.59 -8.25
N THR A 46 6.48 3.19 -8.58
CA THR A 46 6.95 3.07 -9.96
C THR A 46 6.24 1.90 -10.65
N GLU A 47 6.51 1.71 -11.94
CA GLU A 47 5.99 0.58 -12.70
C GLU A 47 6.49 -0.78 -12.15
N ASP A 48 7.68 -0.78 -11.53
CA ASP A 48 8.31 -1.96 -10.96
C ASP A 48 7.91 -2.23 -9.50
N GLY A 49 7.03 -1.38 -8.96
CA GLY A 49 6.50 -1.51 -7.61
C GLY A 49 7.30 -0.80 -6.54
N GLU A 50 8.39 -0.11 -6.88
CA GLU A 50 9.13 0.67 -5.89
C GLU A 50 8.26 1.80 -5.33
N LEU A 51 8.05 1.83 -4.01
CA LEU A 51 7.28 2.86 -3.33
C LEU A 51 7.96 4.23 -3.48
N THR A 52 7.18 5.23 -3.84
CA THR A 52 7.65 6.62 -4.05
C THR A 52 6.94 7.62 -3.14
N ALA A 53 5.71 7.33 -2.73
CA ALA A 53 4.99 8.11 -1.73
C ALA A 53 3.82 7.34 -1.11
N LEU A 54 3.41 7.80 0.07
CA LEU A 54 2.17 7.43 0.74
C LEU A 54 1.34 8.70 0.92
N ALA A 55 0.10 8.73 0.45
CA ALA A 55 -0.86 9.77 0.81
C ALA A 55 -1.92 9.17 1.73
N HIS A 56 -2.34 9.88 2.76
CA HIS A 56 -3.47 9.41 3.58
C HIS A 56 -4.46 10.52 3.93
N ALA A 57 -5.72 10.15 3.96
CA ALA A 57 -6.83 11.00 4.36
C ALA A 57 -7.66 10.34 5.47
N ARG A 58 -8.43 11.15 6.19
CA ARG A 58 -9.56 10.60 6.96
C ARG A 58 -10.52 9.95 5.97
N ARG A 59 -11.12 8.81 6.34
CA ARG A 59 -12.12 8.16 5.50
C ARG A 59 -13.30 9.12 5.27
N THR A 60 -13.64 9.29 4.01
CA THR A 60 -14.81 10.02 3.55
C THR A 60 -15.98 9.08 3.33
N ASP A 61 -17.19 9.63 3.24
CA ASP A 61 -18.37 8.90 2.78
C ASP A 61 -19.00 9.71 1.63
N PRO A 62 -18.82 9.28 0.37
CA PRO A 62 -18.25 7.99 -0.05
C PRO A 62 -16.70 7.99 -0.08
N PRO A 63 -16.04 6.81 -0.01
CA PRO A 63 -14.57 6.70 0.16
C PRO A 63 -13.75 7.12 -1.08
N ASP A 64 -14.36 7.15 -2.26
CA ASP A 64 -13.77 7.63 -3.52
C ASP A 64 -13.39 9.11 -3.48
N LEU A 65 -14.09 9.94 -2.70
CA LEU A 65 -13.69 11.34 -2.47
C LEU A 65 -12.31 11.45 -1.80
N GLY A 66 -12.02 10.55 -0.86
CA GLY A 66 -10.71 10.46 -0.21
C GLY A 66 -9.62 10.03 -1.19
N LEU A 67 -9.93 9.09 -2.09
CA LEU A 67 -9.00 8.64 -3.12
C LEU A 67 -8.68 9.80 -4.09
N GLU A 68 -9.70 10.50 -4.57
CA GLU A 68 -9.55 11.66 -5.45
C GLU A 68 -8.69 12.75 -4.82
N ALA A 69 -8.92 13.07 -3.54
CA ALA A 69 -8.08 14.03 -2.80
C ALA A 69 -6.62 13.57 -2.69
N CYS A 70 -6.37 12.29 -2.40
CA CYS A 70 -5.02 11.73 -2.36
C CYS A 70 -4.31 11.79 -3.73
N LEU A 71 -5.04 11.50 -4.82
CA LEU A 71 -4.52 11.59 -6.19
C LEU A 71 -4.21 13.03 -6.59
N PHE A 72 -5.09 13.96 -6.21
CA PHE A 72 -4.89 15.39 -6.45
C PHE A 72 -3.62 15.90 -5.77
N GLU A 73 -3.46 15.63 -4.47
CA GLU A 73 -2.24 16.04 -3.75
C GLU A 73 -0.98 15.38 -4.30
N TRP A 74 -1.03 14.08 -4.63
CA TRP A 74 0.10 13.39 -5.28
C TRP A 74 0.52 14.08 -6.59
N ALA A 75 -0.46 14.51 -7.40
CA ALA A 75 -0.16 15.13 -8.68
C ALA A 75 0.48 16.53 -8.55
N THR A 76 0.44 17.15 -7.36
CA THR A 76 1.07 18.46 -7.11
C THR A 76 2.58 18.38 -6.88
N VAL A 77 3.12 17.20 -6.53
CA VAL A 77 4.52 17.04 -6.09
C VAL A 77 5.46 16.42 -7.13
N ASP A 78 5.00 16.23 -8.37
CA ASP A 78 5.73 15.65 -9.51
C ASP A 78 6.63 14.44 -9.15
N LEU A 79 6.02 13.43 -8.52
CA LEU A 79 6.69 12.18 -8.24
C LEU A 79 6.65 11.28 -9.47
N ARG A 80 7.70 10.49 -9.72
CA ARG A 80 7.81 9.55 -10.86
C ARG A 80 6.85 8.36 -10.79
N SER A 81 5.91 8.36 -9.84
CA SER A 81 4.95 7.30 -9.65
C SER A 81 4.07 7.11 -10.89
N ARG A 82 3.72 5.87 -11.14
CA ARG A 82 2.88 5.43 -12.26
C ARG A 82 1.79 4.47 -11.79
N THR A 83 1.98 3.83 -10.65
CA THR A 83 1.05 2.88 -10.04
C THR A 83 0.56 3.40 -8.69
N ALA A 84 -0.61 2.94 -8.27
CA ALA A 84 -1.12 3.14 -6.93
C ALA A 84 -1.86 1.91 -6.40
N ILE A 85 -1.88 1.75 -5.08
CA ILE A 85 -2.78 0.83 -4.36
C ILE A 85 -3.52 1.64 -3.30
N ALA A 86 -4.84 1.49 -3.26
CA ALA A 86 -5.66 2.04 -2.19
C ALA A 86 -5.80 1.01 -1.05
N LEU A 87 -5.54 1.43 0.18
CA LEU A 87 -5.65 0.66 1.40
C LEU A 87 -6.68 1.36 2.29
N SER A 88 -7.78 0.69 2.58
CA SER A 88 -8.90 1.27 3.31
C SER A 88 -9.17 0.50 4.60
N ASP A 89 -9.19 1.21 5.74
CA ASP A 89 -9.67 0.69 7.03
C ASP A 89 -11.21 0.67 7.04
N GLU A 90 -11.77 -0.27 6.26
CA GLU A 90 -13.19 -0.58 6.19
C GLU A 90 -13.45 -2.05 6.57
N PRO A 91 -14.61 -2.35 7.21
CA PRO A 91 -14.94 -3.71 7.61
C PRO A 91 -14.93 -4.68 6.44
N VAL A 92 -14.31 -5.85 6.61
CA VAL A 92 -14.32 -6.90 5.61
C VAL A 92 -15.50 -7.83 5.88
N VAL A 93 -16.53 -7.74 5.04
CA VAL A 93 -17.76 -8.55 5.17
C VAL A 93 -17.67 -9.77 4.26
N SER A 94 -17.43 -10.96 4.81
CA SER A 94 -17.14 -12.21 4.06
C SER A 94 -18.14 -12.54 2.94
N ASP A 95 -19.41 -12.23 3.13
CA ASP A 95 -20.53 -12.51 2.21
C ASP A 95 -20.97 -11.29 1.38
N GLN A 96 -20.14 -10.24 1.32
CA GLN A 96 -20.43 -9.06 0.51
C GLN A 96 -20.58 -9.43 -0.99
N PRO A 97 -21.64 -8.97 -1.67
CA PRO A 97 -21.80 -9.19 -3.10
C PRO A 97 -20.61 -8.63 -3.90
N LEU A 98 -20.18 -9.36 -4.93
CA LEU A 98 -19.04 -8.96 -5.77
C LEU A 98 -19.33 -7.74 -6.65
N ARG A 99 -20.60 -7.49 -7.00
CA ARG A 99 -20.98 -6.39 -7.90
C ARG A 99 -20.61 -5.00 -7.34
N PRO A 100 -20.97 -4.63 -6.10
CA PRO A 100 -20.50 -3.38 -5.49
C PRO A 100 -18.97 -3.24 -5.43
N ILE A 101 -18.26 -4.35 -5.22
CA ILE A 101 -16.78 -4.38 -5.19
C ILE A 101 -16.23 -4.05 -6.59
N ALA A 102 -16.76 -4.69 -7.63
CA ALA A 102 -16.37 -4.46 -9.01
C ALA A 102 -16.67 -3.03 -9.47
N GLU A 103 -17.87 -2.51 -9.16
CA GLU A 103 -18.27 -1.14 -9.49
C GLU A 103 -17.37 -0.11 -8.81
N ARG A 104 -17.03 -0.31 -7.52
CA ARG A 104 -16.11 0.57 -6.80
C ARG A 104 -14.70 0.52 -7.36
N LEU A 105 -14.16 -0.68 -7.65
CA LEU A 105 -12.83 -0.82 -8.23
C LEU A 105 -12.75 -0.15 -9.60
N ALA A 106 -13.77 -0.31 -10.45
CA ALA A 106 -13.84 0.33 -11.76
C ALA A 106 -13.87 1.86 -11.65
N LEU A 107 -14.69 2.41 -10.74
CA LEU A 107 -14.73 3.85 -10.45
C LEU A 107 -13.36 4.37 -9.99
N ALA A 108 -12.76 3.70 -9.00
CA ALA A 108 -11.47 4.07 -8.43
C ALA A 108 -10.34 4.05 -9.48
N ARG A 109 -10.34 3.04 -10.37
CA ARG A 109 -9.41 2.98 -11.52
C ARG A 109 -9.65 4.10 -12.52
N GLY A 110 -10.90 4.44 -12.81
CA GLY A 110 -11.26 5.57 -13.66
C GLY A 110 -10.75 6.91 -13.09
N LEU A 111 -10.92 7.13 -11.78
CA LEU A 111 -10.38 8.29 -11.09
C LEU A 111 -8.86 8.35 -11.22
N ALA A 112 -8.14 7.30 -10.84
CA ALA A 112 -6.68 7.25 -10.91
C ALA A 112 -6.14 7.45 -12.34
N ALA A 113 -6.81 6.87 -13.34
CA ALA A 113 -6.43 7.04 -14.74
C ALA A 113 -6.53 8.51 -15.19
N GLY A 114 -7.50 9.27 -14.67
CA GLY A 114 -7.61 10.72 -14.90
C GLY A 114 -6.41 11.52 -14.41
N PHE A 115 -5.63 10.99 -13.45
CA PHE A 115 -4.37 11.56 -12.97
C PHE A 115 -3.12 10.91 -13.60
N GLY A 116 -3.29 10.04 -14.60
CA GLY A 116 -2.17 9.33 -15.22
C GLY A 116 -1.56 8.22 -14.35
N VAL A 117 -2.33 7.72 -13.37
CA VAL A 117 -1.92 6.67 -12.43
C VAL A 117 -2.73 5.40 -12.68
N HIS A 118 -2.04 4.26 -12.74
CA HIS A 118 -2.69 2.95 -12.76
C HIS A 118 -3.00 2.49 -11.32
N LEU A 119 -4.28 2.49 -10.94
CA LEU A 119 -4.69 1.86 -9.67
C LEU A 119 -4.72 0.34 -9.83
N VAL A 120 -3.71 -0.31 -9.25
CA VAL A 120 -3.50 -1.75 -9.29
C VAL A 120 -4.65 -2.45 -8.54
N ASP A 121 -4.91 -2.02 -7.32
CA ASP A 121 -5.92 -2.64 -6.45
C ASP A 121 -6.51 -1.66 -5.42
N TRP A 122 -7.64 -2.07 -4.85
CA TRP A 122 -8.22 -1.54 -3.63
C TRP A 122 -8.28 -2.67 -2.60
N ILE A 123 -7.60 -2.50 -1.48
CA ILE A 123 -7.58 -3.47 -0.40
C ILE A 123 -8.35 -2.90 0.79
N ALA A 124 -9.51 -3.51 1.06
CA ALA A 124 -10.18 -3.32 2.34
C ALA A 124 -9.45 -4.16 3.39
N CYS A 125 -9.14 -3.58 4.54
CA CYS A 125 -8.52 -4.29 5.64
C CYS A 125 -9.17 -3.85 6.95
N ASP A 126 -9.55 -4.84 7.76
CA ASP A 126 -9.89 -4.64 9.16
C ASP A 126 -8.83 -5.28 10.07
N ASP A 127 -9.08 -5.36 11.37
CA ASP A 127 -8.13 -5.93 12.35
C ASP A 127 -7.82 -7.42 12.13
N GLN A 128 -8.68 -8.12 11.41
CA GLN A 128 -8.69 -9.59 11.38
C GLN A 128 -8.56 -10.14 9.97
N SER A 129 -8.90 -9.34 8.96
CA SER A 129 -9.05 -9.78 7.59
C SER A 129 -8.74 -8.66 6.62
N TYR A 130 -8.32 -9.04 5.42
CA TYR A 130 -8.20 -8.14 4.29
C TYR A 130 -8.90 -8.74 3.07
N ARG A 131 -9.27 -7.87 2.13
CA ARG A 131 -9.86 -8.24 0.86
C ARG A 131 -9.30 -7.37 -0.24
N SER A 132 -8.60 -8.02 -1.17
CA SER A 132 -8.26 -7.45 -2.47
C SER A 132 -9.51 -7.41 -3.35
N PHE A 133 -9.80 -6.24 -3.90
CA PHE A 133 -10.94 -6.07 -4.81
C PHE A 133 -10.62 -6.73 -6.15
N ALA A 134 -9.40 -6.55 -6.68
CA ALA A 134 -8.94 -7.15 -7.93
C ALA A 134 -9.03 -8.69 -7.90
N LEU A 135 -8.55 -9.33 -6.83
CA LEU A 135 -8.67 -10.78 -6.67
C LEU A 135 -10.13 -11.22 -6.51
N SER A 136 -10.94 -10.45 -5.79
CA SER A 136 -12.37 -10.76 -5.60
C SER A 136 -13.16 -10.77 -6.91
N VAL A 137 -12.76 -9.97 -7.90
CA VAL A 137 -13.39 -9.92 -9.22
C VAL A 137 -12.71 -10.81 -10.26
N GLY A 138 -11.82 -11.70 -9.84
CA GLY A 138 -11.21 -12.70 -10.71
C GLY A 138 -10.09 -12.17 -11.60
N GLN A 139 -9.23 -11.27 -11.10
CA GLN A 139 -7.99 -10.85 -11.78
C GLN A 139 -6.71 -11.45 -11.13
N PRO A 140 -6.47 -12.78 -11.18
CA PRO A 140 -5.41 -13.43 -10.39
C PRO A 140 -4.04 -13.57 -11.07
N GLU A 141 -3.92 -13.68 -12.40
CA GLU A 141 -2.66 -14.18 -12.99
C GLU A 141 -1.55 -13.14 -13.10
N GLU A 142 -1.91 -11.85 -13.19
CA GLU A 142 -0.96 -10.75 -13.26
C GLU A 142 -1.59 -9.54 -12.54
N TRP A 143 -1.82 -9.63 -11.23
CA TRP A 143 -2.52 -8.55 -10.50
C TRP A 143 -1.77 -7.20 -10.56
N TRP A 144 -0.45 -7.22 -10.84
CA TRP A 144 0.39 -6.05 -11.15
C TRP A 144 0.48 -5.75 -12.66
N SER A 145 -0.47 -6.23 -13.47
CA SER A 145 -0.49 -6.03 -14.92
C SER A 145 -0.44 -4.56 -15.28
N ARG A 146 0.33 -4.28 -16.33
CA ARG A 146 0.38 -2.95 -16.92
C ARG A 146 -0.85 -2.77 -17.82
N PRO A 147 -1.62 -1.68 -17.69
CA PRO A 147 -2.53 -1.29 -18.76
C PRO A 147 -1.71 -0.95 -20.00
N GLU A 148 -2.04 -1.56 -21.14
CA GLU A 148 -1.53 -1.13 -22.44
C GLU A 148 -2.66 -0.47 -23.25
N PRO A 149 -2.51 0.80 -23.65
CA PRO A 149 -1.41 1.72 -23.33
C PRO A 149 -1.45 2.26 -21.89
N TRP A 150 -0.32 2.80 -21.41
CA TRP A 150 -0.26 3.44 -20.10
C TRP A 150 -1.10 4.73 -20.08
N PRO A 151 -1.79 5.06 -18.97
CA PRO A 151 -2.47 6.33 -18.84
C PRO A 151 -1.52 7.51 -19.10
N GLU A 152 -1.92 8.41 -19.99
CA GLU A 152 -1.17 9.65 -20.21
C GLU A 152 -1.22 10.51 -18.94
N ARG A 153 -0.08 11.12 -18.60
CA ARG A 153 -0.06 12.10 -17.50
C ARG A 153 -0.81 13.34 -17.93
N VAL A 154 -1.88 13.64 -17.22
CA VAL A 154 -2.59 14.91 -17.36
C VAL A 154 -1.88 15.95 -16.50
N ALA A 155 -1.48 17.07 -17.10
CA ALA A 155 -0.98 18.21 -16.34
C ALA A 155 -2.13 18.75 -15.47
N VAL A 156 -1.94 18.77 -14.15
CA VAL A 156 -2.95 19.34 -13.24
C VAL A 156 -2.98 20.86 -13.42
N PRO A 157 -4.10 21.47 -13.84
CA PRO A 157 -4.19 22.92 -13.97
C PRO A 157 -4.04 23.57 -12.59
N GLY A 158 -3.11 24.53 -12.46
CA GLY A 158 -2.98 25.34 -11.24
C GLY A 158 -1.77 25.00 -10.35
N THR A 159 -0.91 24.05 -10.72
CA THR A 159 0.41 23.83 -10.09
C THR A 159 1.43 24.87 -10.55
N GLY A 160 1.08 26.15 -10.49
CA GLY A 160 2.11 27.19 -10.42
C GLY A 160 2.92 26.91 -9.16
N ARG A 161 4.19 26.49 -9.33
CA ARG A 161 5.17 26.19 -8.27
C ARG A 161 4.74 26.74 -6.92
N LEU A 162 4.24 25.88 -6.03
CA LEU A 162 4.21 26.19 -4.61
C LEU A 162 5.66 26.31 -4.18
N SER A 163 6.17 27.55 -4.19
CA SER A 163 7.44 27.90 -3.57
C SER A 163 7.49 27.26 -2.19
N ALA A 164 8.57 26.53 -1.92
CA ALA A 164 8.84 25.91 -0.64
C ALA A 164 8.47 26.87 0.49
N MET A 165 7.42 26.53 1.24
CA MET A 165 7.01 27.28 2.43
C MET A 165 8.10 27.10 3.50
N PRO A 166 8.86 28.14 3.86
CA PRO A 166 9.83 28.04 4.93
C PRO A 166 9.06 28.07 6.26
N GLY A 167 9.00 26.95 6.98
CA GLY A 167 8.39 26.95 8.32
C GLY A 167 7.87 25.64 8.87
N TYR A 168 7.84 24.53 8.13
CA TYR A 168 7.44 23.24 8.71
C TYR A 168 8.60 22.61 9.48
N ALA A 169 8.82 23.12 10.69
CA ALA A 169 9.75 22.55 11.65
C ALA A 169 9.21 21.21 12.19
N ASP A 170 10.08 20.20 12.14
CA ASP A 170 10.02 18.88 12.79
C ASP A 170 8.73 18.53 13.56
N GLY A 171 7.84 17.79 12.88
CA GLY A 171 6.89 16.91 13.55
C GLY A 171 7.61 15.72 14.21
N PRO A 172 7.03 15.10 15.26
CA PRO A 172 7.72 14.10 16.06
C PRO A 172 8.13 12.89 15.21
N ALA A 173 9.42 12.61 15.19
CA ALA A 173 9.99 11.43 14.55
C ALA A 173 9.42 10.15 15.19
N HIS A 174 8.40 9.58 14.58
CA HIS A 174 7.99 8.20 14.83
C HIS A 174 9.10 7.28 14.33
N ARG A 175 10.04 6.97 15.24
CA ARG A 175 11.08 5.97 15.00
C ARG A 175 10.40 4.60 14.90
N HIS A 176 10.15 4.13 13.69
CA HIS A 176 9.92 2.72 13.43
C HIS A 176 11.21 1.96 13.77
N ARG A 177 11.22 1.36 14.96
CA ARG A 177 12.29 0.45 15.39
C ARG A 177 12.14 -0.84 14.59
N ALA A 178 12.83 -0.93 13.47
CA ALA A 178 13.00 -2.17 12.72
C ALA A 178 13.46 -3.27 13.69
N LYS A 179 12.63 -4.29 13.89
CA LYS A 179 12.98 -5.50 14.65
C LYS A 179 14.02 -6.27 13.85
N ARG A 180 15.31 -6.06 14.15
CA ARG A 180 16.39 -6.94 13.73
C ARG A 180 16.08 -8.36 14.21
N ARG A 181 15.88 -9.30 13.29
CA ARG A 181 15.87 -10.73 13.58
C ARG A 181 17.23 -11.13 14.17
N PRO A 182 17.30 -11.80 15.33
CA PRO A 182 18.57 -12.31 15.83
C PRO A 182 19.04 -13.47 14.95
N GLY A 183 20.26 -13.37 14.44
CA GLY A 183 20.92 -14.40 13.65
C GLY A 183 21.05 -15.71 14.43
N GLY A 184 20.46 -16.77 13.88
CA GLY A 184 20.62 -18.13 14.36
C GLY A 184 22.06 -18.59 14.15
N ARG A 185 22.77 -18.78 15.26
CA ARG A 185 24.13 -19.32 15.30
C ARG A 185 24.08 -20.82 15.01
N ALA A 186 24.74 -21.24 13.94
CA ALA A 186 24.94 -22.65 13.60
C ALA A 186 25.67 -23.40 14.73
N GLY A 187 24.96 -24.32 15.38
CA GLY A 187 25.50 -25.25 16.37
C GLY A 187 26.08 -26.48 15.67
N ARG A 188 27.41 -26.56 15.66
CA ARG A 188 28.21 -27.71 15.26
C ARG A 188 28.02 -28.82 16.30
N VAL A 189 27.45 -29.96 15.93
CA VAL A 189 27.41 -31.16 16.79
C VAL A 189 28.41 -32.16 16.24
N GLY A 190 29.42 -32.46 17.07
CA GLY A 190 30.54 -33.32 16.74
C GLY A 190 30.20 -34.81 16.82
N SER A 191 30.93 -35.58 16.01
CA SER A 191 31.07 -37.02 16.06
C SER A 191 31.50 -37.52 17.44
N ALA A 192 30.88 -38.61 17.90
CA ALA A 192 31.50 -39.54 18.83
C ALA A 192 31.24 -40.98 18.34
N ALA A 193 32.31 -41.77 18.34
CA ALA A 193 32.39 -43.11 17.81
C ALA A 193 32.12 -44.18 18.89
N GLY A 194 31.42 -45.26 18.50
CA GLY A 194 31.49 -46.64 19.04
C GLY A 194 30.94 -46.90 20.46
N PRO A 195 30.70 -48.18 20.88
CA PRO A 195 31.14 -49.44 20.25
C PRO A 195 30.05 -50.53 20.07
N ARG A 196 30.54 -51.66 19.51
CA ARG A 196 29.98 -52.99 19.21
C ARG A 196 29.27 -53.76 20.35
N ALA A 197 28.58 -54.84 19.92
CA ALA A 197 28.14 -56.09 20.60
C ALA A 197 26.61 -56.12 20.91
N THR A 198 25.82 -57.19 20.74
CA THR A 198 26.04 -58.62 20.46
C THR A 198 24.71 -59.30 20.07
N ARG A 199 24.82 -60.40 19.31
CA ARG A 199 23.93 -61.58 19.20
C ARG A 199 22.77 -61.73 20.21
N GLY A 200 21.62 -62.21 19.71
CA GLY A 200 20.64 -62.94 20.50
C GLY A 200 19.43 -63.41 19.69
N GLN A 201 19.40 -64.70 19.34
CA GLN A 201 18.25 -65.40 18.74
C GLN A 201 17.07 -65.50 19.74
N ARG A 202 15.84 -65.46 19.23
CA ARG A 202 14.80 -66.49 19.43
C ARG A 202 13.67 -66.27 18.43
#